data_AF-A0ABC9P267-F1
#
_entry.id   AF-A0ABC9P267-F1
#
_cell.length_a   1.000
_cell.length_b   1.000
_cell.length_c   1.000
_cell.angle_alpha   90.00
_cell.angle_beta   90.00
_cell.angle_gamma   90.00
#
_symmetry.space_group_name_H-M   'P 1'
#
loop_
_entity.id
_entity.type
_entity.pdbx_description
1 polymer ?
#
loop_
_entity_poly.entity_id
_entity_poly.type
_entity_poly.pdbx_seq_one_letter_code
_entity_poly.pdbx_strand_id
1 'polypeptide(L)'
;ESFLKRNSIVFLSFSGVLFVINVFVFILWIPRGYLSAYLLFPLNLLNTALRFNWETIVALLIGSSGMGAIFLAFSSFVAKRKVISKEDERKKITESKAYKGREKNKFEESQRFTDEQEEAYEEAVETVDIDKYKELSNQLLLGTSEFGLPYIINFSEFNQHVLVPATTGSGKTTLLQLIVQHAVKFNLPVILIDGKGARDTLESMREIARFYDKEVHAFTDDGDMRYNPVE
;
A
#
# COMPACT_ATOMS: atom_id res chain seq x y z
N GLU A 1 12.79 1.35 -18.55
CA GLU A 1 13.62 1.48 -17.33
C GLU A 1 15.09 1.47 -17.73
N SER A 2 15.97 2.18 -17.02
CA SER A 2 17.41 2.19 -17.34
C SER A 2 18.03 0.82 -17.03
N PHE A 3 18.94 0.35 -17.90
CA PHE A 3 19.63 -0.94 -17.80
C PHE A 3 20.35 -1.14 -16.46
N LEU A 4 20.80 -0.05 -15.83
CA LEU A 4 21.34 -0.06 -14.46
C LEU A 4 20.46 0.82 -13.57
N LYS A 5 19.86 0.22 -12.54
CA LYS A 5 19.20 0.99 -11.48
C LYS A 5 20.28 1.87 -10.83
N ARG A 6 20.07 3.20 -10.87
CA ARG A 6 21.02 4.21 -10.33
C ARG A 6 21.38 4.02 -8.85
N ASN A 7 20.55 3.29 -8.11
CA ASN A 7 20.75 2.97 -6.69
C ASN A 7 21.35 1.57 -6.46
N SER A 8 21.73 0.85 -7.52
CA SER A 8 22.34 -0.48 -7.39
C SER A 8 23.76 -0.38 -6.85
N ILE A 9 24.16 -1.37 -6.04
CA ILE A 9 25.52 -1.51 -5.51
C ILE A 9 26.53 -1.57 -6.66
N VAL A 10 26.19 -2.28 -7.74
CA VAL A 10 27.01 -2.40 -8.95
C VAL A 10 27.34 -1.03 -9.57
N PHE A 11 26.34 -0.15 -9.68
CA PHE A 11 26.54 1.19 -10.22
C PHE A 11 27.42 2.07 -9.31
N LEU A 12 27.24 1.98 -7.99
CA LEU A 12 28.07 2.70 -7.01
C LEU A 12 29.52 2.19 -7.01
N SER A 13 29.73 0.88 -7.09
CA SER A 13 31.06 0.28 -7.19
C SER A 13 31.77 0.70 -8.47
N PHE A 14 31.07 0.70 -9.61
CA PHE A 14 31.64 1.15 -10.88
C PHE A 14 32.02 2.64 -10.86
N SER A 15 31.15 3.49 -10.30
CA SER A 15 31.41 4.92 -10.08
C SER A 15 32.65 5.14 -9.19
N GLY A 16 32.76 4.38 -8.09
CA GLY A 16 33.92 4.41 -7.20
C GLY A 16 35.22 4.00 -7.88
N VAL A 17 35.19 2.94 -8.70
CA VAL A 17 36.36 2.49 -9.48
C VAL A 17 36.80 3.57 -10.47
N LEU A 18 35.88 4.19 -11.21
CA LEU A 18 36.21 5.28 -12.13
C LEU A 18 36.81 6.49 -11.41
N PHE A 19 36.33 6.80 -10.21
CA PHE A 19 36.93 7.85 -9.37
C PHE A 19 38.37 7.52 -8.96
N VAL A 20 38.63 6.29 -8.48
CA VAL A 20 39.98 5.87 -8.10
C VAL A 20 40.93 5.91 -9.30
N ILE A 21 40.48 5.43 -10.47
CA ILE A 21 41.26 5.51 -11.72
C ILE A 21 41.55 6.97 -12.07
N ASN A 22 40.56 7.86 -11.98
CA ASN A 22 40.74 9.28 -12.26
C ASN A 22 41.82 9.92 -11.37
N VAL A 23 41.75 9.67 -10.05
CA VAL A 23 42.74 10.17 -9.08
C VAL A 23 44.13 9.60 -9.36
N PHE A 24 44.22 8.30 -9.66
CA PHE A 24 45.49 7.63 -9.97
C PHE A 24 46.14 8.23 -11.23
N VAL A 25 45.37 8.41 -12.31
CA VAL A 25 45.85 8.99 -13.56
C VAL A 25 46.29 10.44 -13.37
N PHE A 26 45.56 11.20 -12.56
CA PHE A 26 45.93 12.57 -12.20
C PHE A 26 47.26 12.63 -11.45
N ILE A 27 47.45 11.82 -10.41
CA ILE A 27 48.64 11.88 -9.54
C ILE A 27 49.87 11.32 -10.24
N LEU A 28 49.74 10.19 -10.93
CA LEU A 28 50.89 9.37 -11.32
C LEU A 28 51.22 9.40 -12.81
N TRP A 29 50.26 9.73 -13.69
CA TRP A 29 50.47 9.60 -15.12
C TRP A 29 50.50 10.92 -15.86
N ILE A 30 49.41 11.70 -15.79
CA ILE A 30 49.24 12.89 -16.64
C ILE A 30 48.81 14.14 -15.83
N PRO A 31 49.54 14.52 -14.76
CA PRO A 31 49.15 15.67 -13.92
C PRO A 31 49.08 16.98 -14.72
N ARG A 32 49.98 17.15 -15.70
CA ARG A 32 50.04 18.36 -16.54
C ARG A 32 48.83 18.47 -17.48
N GLY A 33 48.37 17.36 -18.05
CA GLY A 33 47.16 17.31 -18.87
C GLY A 33 45.93 17.73 -18.09
N TYR A 34 45.76 17.20 -16.87
CA TYR A 34 44.66 17.57 -15.97
C TYR A 34 44.72 19.03 -15.53
N LEU A 35 45.89 19.53 -15.11
CA LEU A 35 46.05 20.94 -14.73
C LEU A 35 45.83 21.88 -15.91
N SER A 36 46.18 21.47 -17.14
CA SER A 36 45.89 22.27 -18.33
C SER A 36 44.40 22.31 -18.66
N ALA A 37 43.68 21.21 -18.41
CA ALA A 37 42.22 21.12 -18.58
C ALA A 37 41.45 21.83 -17.46
N TYR A 38 42.11 22.15 -16.34
CA TYR A 38 41.50 22.80 -15.18
C TYR A 38 40.92 24.19 -15.51
N LEU A 39 41.45 24.85 -16.55
CA LEU A 39 40.96 26.13 -17.06
C LEU A 39 39.51 26.08 -17.60
N LEU A 40 39.01 24.89 -17.92
CA LEU A 40 37.65 24.67 -18.41
C LEU A 40 36.64 24.50 -17.27
N PHE A 41 37.08 24.51 -16.01
CA PHE A 41 36.20 24.43 -14.85
C PHE A 41 35.87 25.83 -14.31
N PRO A 42 34.60 26.07 -13.92
CA PRO A 42 34.13 27.41 -13.53
C PRO A 42 34.76 27.98 -12.24
N LEU A 43 35.57 27.20 -11.51
CA LEU A 43 36.25 27.58 -10.26
C LEU A 43 37.78 27.52 -10.40
N ASN A 44 38.33 27.92 -11.54
CA ASN A 44 39.78 27.93 -11.72
C ASN A 44 40.44 29.09 -10.94
N LEU A 45 41.24 28.75 -9.92
CA LEU A 45 42.05 29.69 -9.13
C LEU A 45 43.55 29.63 -9.50
N LEU A 46 43.93 28.79 -10.48
CA LEU A 46 45.31 28.52 -10.86
C LEU A 46 45.65 29.19 -12.20
N ASN A 47 46.79 29.88 -12.23
CA ASN A 47 47.38 30.41 -13.46
C ASN A 47 47.98 29.27 -14.30
N THR A 48 47.11 28.57 -15.01
CA THR A 48 47.45 27.50 -15.96
C THR A 48 47.17 27.97 -17.38
N ALA A 49 47.88 27.42 -18.36
CA ALA A 49 47.60 27.66 -19.78
C ALA A 49 47.04 26.39 -20.39
N LEU A 50 45.92 26.49 -21.09
CA LEU A 50 45.34 25.36 -21.83
C LEU A 50 46.28 24.97 -22.96
N ARG A 51 46.77 23.73 -22.94
CA ARG A 51 47.58 23.15 -24.03
C ARG A 51 46.81 22.01 -24.65
N PHE A 52 46.54 22.08 -25.95
CA PHE A 52 45.84 21.02 -26.67
C PHE A 52 46.82 19.93 -27.11
N ASN A 53 47.07 18.97 -26.21
CA ASN A 53 47.87 17.78 -26.47
C ASN A 53 47.04 16.51 -26.20
N TRP A 54 47.54 15.35 -26.63
CA TRP A 54 46.88 14.06 -26.38
C TRP A 54 46.62 13.82 -24.88
N GLU A 55 47.55 14.27 -24.03
CA GLU A 55 47.44 14.27 -22.56
C GLU A 55 46.18 14.96 -22.05
N THR A 56 45.85 16.11 -22.65
CA THR A 56 44.69 16.93 -22.29
C THR A 56 43.38 16.29 -22.73
N ILE A 57 43.37 15.65 -23.91
CA ILE A 57 42.21 14.92 -24.43
C ILE A 57 41.88 13.73 -23.52
N VAL A 58 42.91 12.95 -23.13
CA VAL A 58 42.76 11.82 -22.20
C VAL A 58 42.31 12.31 -20.82
N ALA A 59 42.91 13.40 -20.32
CA ALA A 59 42.51 14.01 -19.06
C ALA A 59 41.06 14.50 -19.06
N LEU A 60 40.56 15.03 -20.17
CA LEU A 60 39.17 15.48 -20.30
C LEU A 60 38.17 14.31 -20.29
N LEU A 61 38.46 13.22 -21.00
CA LEU A 61 37.58 12.04 -21.05
C LEU A 61 37.51 11.32 -19.71
N ILE A 62 38.67 11.09 -19.08
CA ILE A 62 38.74 10.41 -17.79
C ILE A 62 38.25 11.35 -16.67
N GLY A 63 38.60 12.64 -16.76
CA GLY A 63 38.15 13.75 -15.90
C GLY A 63 36.63 13.87 -15.83
N SER A 64 35.98 13.97 -16.98
CA SER A 64 34.53 14.08 -17.08
C SER A 64 33.82 12.82 -16.57
N SER A 65 34.38 11.64 -16.85
CA SER A 65 33.86 10.36 -16.34
C SER A 65 33.94 10.27 -14.82
N GLY A 66 35.08 10.68 -14.23
CA GLY A 66 35.28 10.74 -12.78
C GLY A 66 34.39 11.76 -12.09
N MET A 67 34.26 12.97 -12.65
CA MET A 67 33.38 14.00 -12.11
C MET A 67 31.90 13.62 -12.22
N GLY A 68 31.51 13.01 -13.35
CA GLY A 68 30.17 12.45 -13.54
C GLY A 68 29.83 11.39 -12.50
N ALA A 69 30.79 10.50 -12.21
CA ALA A 69 30.68 9.50 -11.13
C ALA A 69 30.38 10.15 -9.76
N ILE A 70 31.07 11.23 -9.40
CA ILE A 70 30.84 11.98 -8.15
C ILE A 70 29.43 12.58 -8.11
N PHE A 71 29.01 13.28 -9.17
CA PHE A 71 27.67 13.88 -9.22
C PHE A 71 26.56 12.83 -9.17
N LEU A 72 26.75 11.69 -9.81
CA LEU A 72 25.81 10.58 -9.77
C LEU A 72 25.74 9.94 -8.38
N ALA A 73 26.87 9.76 -7.71
CA ALA A 73 26.92 9.27 -6.33
C ALA A 73 26.20 10.25 -5.38
N PHE A 74 26.49 11.55 -5.49
CA PHE A 74 25.85 12.62 -4.73
C PHE A 74 24.34 12.66 -4.97
N SER A 75 23.90 12.60 -6.23
CA SER A 75 22.48 12.55 -6.59
C SER A 75 21.78 11.32 -6.00
N SER A 76 22.40 10.13 -6.03
CA SER A 76 21.85 8.92 -5.42
C SER A 76 21.73 9.04 -3.90
N PHE A 77 22.70 9.69 -3.26
CA PHE A 77 22.73 9.91 -1.82
C PHE A 77 21.61 10.88 -1.38
N VAL A 78 21.43 11.97 -2.13
CA VAL A 78 20.32 12.93 -1.91
C VAL A 78 18.96 12.26 -2.17
N ALA A 79 18.85 11.46 -3.23
CA ALA A 79 17.61 10.76 -3.57
C ALA A 79 17.18 9.78 -2.48
N LYS A 80 18.12 9.06 -1.83
CA LYS A 80 17.82 8.15 -0.71
C LYS A 80 17.26 8.88 0.53
N ARG A 81 17.62 10.16 0.73
CA ARG A 81 17.16 10.98 1.85
C ARG A 81 15.92 11.80 1.53
N LYS A 82 15.43 11.74 0.30
CA LYS A 82 14.22 12.44 -0.09
C LYS A 82 13.03 11.77 0.61
N VAL A 83 12.46 12.47 1.58
CA VAL A 83 11.20 12.08 2.21
C VAL A 83 10.12 12.18 1.13
N ILE A 84 9.48 11.05 0.83
CA ILE A 84 8.32 10.99 -0.06
C ILE A 84 7.09 11.10 0.82
N SER A 85 6.15 11.97 0.46
CA SER A 85 4.92 12.08 1.22
C SER A 85 4.07 10.81 1.05
N LYS A 86 3.27 10.46 2.06
CA LYS A 86 2.33 9.33 1.96
C LYS A 86 1.30 9.54 0.84
N GLU A 87 0.98 10.79 0.54
CA GLU A 87 0.10 11.17 -0.56
C GLU A 87 0.74 10.86 -1.92
N ASP A 88 2.03 11.16 -2.11
CA ASP A 88 2.75 10.82 -3.34
C ASP A 88 2.87 9.31 -3.54
N GLU A 89 3.05 8.54 -2.45
CA GLU A 89 3.01 7.07 -2.51
C GLU A 89 1.64 6.57 -2.96
N ARG A 90 0.57 7.07 -2.33
CA ARG A 90 -0.82 6.72 -2.67
C ARG A 90 -1.15 7.07 -4.12
N LYS A 91 -0.73 8.25 -4.58
CA LYS A 91 -0.91 8.71 -5.96
C LYS A 91 -0.22 7.81 -6.98
N LYS A 92 1.01 7.37 -6.71
CA LYS A 92 1.71 6.41 -7.58
C LYS A 92 0.96 5.07 -7.69
N ILE A 93 0.34 4.63 -6.60
CA ILE A 93 -0.41 3.37 -6.57
C ILE A 93 -1.71 3.53 -7.35
N THR A 94 -2.48 4.59 -7.09
CA THR A 94 -3.77 4.82 -7.77
C THR A 94 -3.61 5.12 -9.26
N GLU A 95 -2.49 5.72 -9.67
CA GLU A 95 -2.17 5.95 -11.08
C GLU A 95 -1.67 4.69 -11.80
N SER A 96 -1.29 3.64 -11.06
CA SER A 96 -0.74 2.41 -11.63
C SER A 96 -1.77 1.67 -12.49
N LYS A 97 -1.29 1.00 -13.56
CA LYS A 97 -2.14 0.16 -14.41
C LYS A 97 -2.81 -0.97 -13.62
N ALA A 98 -2.10 -1.54 -12.64
CA ALA A 98 -2.60 -2.60 -11.79
C ALA A 98 -3.80 -2.13 -10.96
N TYR A 99 -3.71 -0.96 -10.32
CA TYR A 99 -4.81 -0.38 -9.57
C TYR A 99 -6.03 -0.11 -10.47
N LYS A 100 -5.83 0.54 -11.62
CA LYS A 100 -6.94 0.84 -12.56
C LYS A 100 -7.61 -0.42 -13.12
N GLY A 101 -6.85 -1.51 -13.28
CA GLY A 101 -7.39 -2.81 -13.65
C GLY A 101 -8.29 -3.37 -12.54
N ARG A 102 -7.81 -3.36 -11.29
CA ARG A 102 -8.60 -3.80 -10.14
C ARG A 102 -9.84 -2.94 -9.90
N GLU A 103 -9.73 -1.63 -10.07
CA GLU A 103 -10.86 -0.70 -9.91
C GLU A 103 -11.99 -1.01 -10.90
N LYS A 104 -11.65 -1.37 -12.15
CA LYS A 104 -12.65 -1.84 -13.13
C LYS A 104 -13.31 -3.14 -12.69
N ASN A 105 -12.55 -4.07 -12.12
CA ASN A 105 -13.02 -5.39 -11.71
C ASN A 105 -13.27 -5.49 -10.20
N LYS A 106 -13.60 -4.37 -9.54
CA LYS A 106 -13.66 -4.27 -8.06
C LYS A 106 -14.62 -5.27 -7.42
N PHE A 107 -15.70 -5.60 -8.12
CA PHE A 107 -16.72 -6.53 -7.65
C PHE A 107 -16.20 -7.96 -7.68
N GLU A 108 -15.61 -8.39 -8.81
CA GLU A 108 -15.01 -9.73 -8.94
C GLU A 108 -13.87 -9.94 -7.95
N GLU A 109 -12.98 -8.95 -7.80
CA GLU A 109 -11.87 -9.03 -6.85
C GLU A 109 -12.36 -9.12 -5.40
N SER A 110 -13.39 -8.36 -5.04
CA SER A 110 -13.94 -8.41 -3.68
C SER A 110 -14.74 -9.70 -3.44
N GLN A 111 -15.45 -10.18 -4.46
CA GLN A 111 -16.20 -11.42 -4.40
C GLN A 111 -15.27 -12.62 -4.21
N ARG A 112 -14.11 -12.65 -4.89
CA ARG A 112 -13.10 -13.69 -4.67
C ARG A 112 -12.73 -13.84 -3.19
N PHE A 113 -12.48 -12.74 -2.49
CA PHE A 113 -12.14 -12.79 -1.06
C PHE A 113 -13.30 -13.21 -0.17
N THR A 114 -14.53 -12.86 -0.54
CA THR A 114 -15.73 -13.33 0.15
C THR A 114 -15.89 -14.83 -0.02
N ASP A 115 -15.74 -15.33 -1.26
CA ASP A 115 -15.85 -16.76 -1.58
C ASP A 115 -14.75 -17.57 -0.86
N GLU A 116 -13.50 -17.10 -0.87
CA GLU A 116 -12.38 -17.70 -0.11
C GLU A 116 -12.67 -17.79 1.40
N GLN A 117 -13.33 -16.78 1.99
CA GLN A 117 -13.73 -16.79 3.40
C GLN A 117 -14.94 -17.69 3.68
N GLU A 118 -15.84 -17.85 2.71
CA GLU A 118 -16.98 -18.75 2.83
C GLU A 118 -16.52 -20.21 2.75
N GLU A 119 -15.67 -20.54 1.78
CA GLU A 119 -15.05 -21.86 1.65
C GLU A 119 -14.29 -22.26 2.92
N ALA A 120 -13.48 -21.35 3.48
CA ALA A 120 -12.75 -21.60 4.72
C ALA A 120 -13.68 -21.83 5.92
N TYR A 121 -14.85 -21.19 5.94
CA TYR A 121 -15.85 -21.42 6.97
C TYR A 121 -16.53 -22.78 6.79
N GLU A 122 -16.96 -23.11 5.57
CA GLU A 122 -17.58 -24.41 5.27
C GLU A 122 -16.64 -25.56 5.62
N GLU A 123 -15.36 -25.46 5.24
CA GLU A 123 -14.33 -26.44 5.60
C GLU A 123 -14.21 -26.58 7.13
N ALA A 124 -14.17 -25.48 7.88
CA ALA A 124 -14.07 -25.53 9.34
C ALA A 124 -15.29 -26.19 10.00
N VAL A 125 -16.49 -25.98 9.43
CA VAL A 125 -17.73 -26.62 9.91
C VAL A 125 -17.77 -28.10 9.56
N GLU A 126 -17.42 -28.48 8.33
CA GLU A 126 -17.41 -29.87 7.86
C GLU A 126 -16.37 -30.73 8.57
N THR A 127 -15.16 -30.19 8.75
CA THR A 127 -14.06 -30.89 9.43
C THR A 127 -14.16 -30.83 10.95
N VAL A 128 -15.11 -30.05 11.48
CA VAL A 128 -15.29 -29.79 12.92
C VAL A 128 -14.00 -29.22 13.54
N ASP A 129 -13.30 -28.36 12.80
CA ASP A 129 -12.12 -27.65 13.29
C ASP A 129 -12.54 -26.44 14.15
N ILE A 130 -12.55 -26.68 15.46
CA ILE A 130 -12.96 -25.68 16.47
C ILE A 130 -12.00 -24.49 16.48
N ASP A 131 -10.70 -24.72 16.28
CA ASP A 131 -9.69 -23.67 16.35
C ASP A 131 -9.83 -22.74 15.14
N LYS A 132 -10.03 -23.31 13.95
CA LYS A 132 -10.26 -22.54 12.73
C LYS A 132 -11.59 -21.78 12.77
N TYR A 133 -12.65 -22.43 13.24
CA TYR A 133 -13.96 -21.78 13.42
C TYR A 133 -13.86 -20.57 14.35
N LYS A 134 -13.13 -20.71 15.47
CA LYS A 134 -12.93 -19.63 16.44
C LYS A 134 -12.04 -18.51 15.89
N GLU A 135 -11.03 -18.84 15.09
CA GLU A 135 -10.20 -17.86 14.39
C GLU A 135 -11.08 -17.00 13.46
N LEU A 136 -11.87 -17.64 12.60
CA LEU A 136 -12.76 -16.97 11.64
C LEU A 136 -13.84 -16.15 12.35
N SER A 137 -14.41 -16.66 13.44
CA SER A 137 -15.40 -15.93 14.25
C SER A 137 -14.85 -14.60 14.81
N ASN A 138 -13.54 -14.52 15.07
CA ASN A 138 -12.87 -13.33 15.59
C ASN A 138 -12.38 -12.36 14.50
N GLN A 139 -12.68 -12.63 13.22
CA GLN A 139 -12.25 -11.83 12.08
C GLN A 139 -13.45 -11.40 11.23
N LEU A 140 -13.52 -10.12 10.87
CA LEU A 140 -14.52 -9.60 9.94
C LEU A 140 -13.84 -9.10 8.67
N LEU A 141 -14.18 -9.68 7.52
CA LEU A 141 -13.79 -9.15 6.22
C LEU A 141 -14.63 -7.89 5.92
N LEU A 142 -14.00 -6.72 5.88
CA LEU A 142 -14.67 -5.48 5.51
C LEU A 142 -14.67 -5.24 3.98
N GLY A 143 -13.73 -5.86 3.27
CA GLY A 143 -13.63 -5.78 1.82
C GLY A 143 -12.18 -5.77 1.34
N THR A 144 -11.89 -4.99 0.30
CA THR A 144 -10.58 -4.97 -0.37
C THR A 144 -9.88 -3.63 -0.16
N SER A 145 -8.61 -3.67 0.22
CA SER A 145 -7.77 -2.48 0.33
C SER A 145 -7.39 -1.89 -1.04
N GLU A 146 -6.92 -0.65 -1.07
CA GLU A 146 -6.41 0.01 -2.30
C GLU A 146 -5.25 -0.77 -2.95
N PHE A 147 -4.57 -1.60 -2.18
CA PHE A 147 -3.49 -2.46 -2.63
C PHE A 147 -3.97 -3.75 -3.32
N GLY A 148 -5.27 -4.04 -3.27
CA GLY A 148 -5.84 -5.30 -3.78
C GLY A 148 -5.66 -6.47 -2.81
N LEU A 149 -5.47 -6.19 -1.52
CA LEU A 149 -5.38 -7.19 -0.45
C LEU A 149 -6.67 -7.18 0.37
N PRO A 150 -7.10 -8.33 0.93
CA PRO A 150 -8.27 -8.37 1.81
C PRO A 150 -8.03 -7.49 3.04
N TYR A 151 -9.05 -6.74 3.43
CA TYR A 151 -9.04 -5.90 4.62
C TYR A 151 -9.89 -6.55 5.69
N ILE A 152 -9.20 -7.22 6.62
CA ILE A 152 -9.81 -7.98 7.72
C ILE A 152 -9.56 -7.21 9.02
N ILE A 153 -10.60 -7.02 9.82
CA ILE A 153 -10.51 -6.45 11.16
C ILE A 153 -10.75 -7.53 12.22
N ASN A 154 -9.93 -7.54 13.27
CA ASN A 154 -10.12 -8.45 14.39
C ASN A 154 -11.14 -7.88 15.37
N PHE A 155 -11.99 -8.73 15.95
CA PHE A 155 -12.96 -8.30 16.97
C PHE A 155 -12.30 -7.78 18.25
N SER A 156 -11.03 -8.12 18.52
CA SER A 156 -10.27 -7.49 19.60
C SER A 156 -10.14 -5.98 19.44
N GLU A 157 -10.12 -5.49 18.20
CA GLU A 157 -10.13 -4.06 17.87
C GLU A 157 -11.58 -3.53 17.80
N PHE A 158 -12.47 -4.28 17.17
CA PHE A 158 -13.88 -3.89 16.98
C PHE A 158 -14.66 -3.73 18.30
N ASN A 159 -14.33 -4.54 19.32
CA ASN A 159 -15.02 -4.55 20.61
C ASN A 159 -14.74 -3.31 21.49
N GLN A 160 -13.97 -2.33 21.01
CA GLN A 160 -13.68 -1.07 21.72
C GLN A 160 -14.72 0.05 21.47
N HIS A 161 -15.79 -0.25 20.72
CA HIS A 161 -16.74 0.69 20.10
C HIS A 161 -16.22 1.29 18.80
N VAL A 162 -17.09 1.30 17.78
CA VAL A 162 -16.76 1.78 16.43
C VAL A 162 -17.68 2.94 16.06
N LEU A 163 -17.05 4.04 15.63
CA LEU A 163 -17.75 5.19 15.04
C LEU A 163 -17.61 5.12 13.52
N VAL A 164 -18.74 5.02 12.82
CA VAL A 164 -18.78 5.00 11.35
C VAL A 164 -19.48 6.26 10.83
N PRO A 165 -18.74 7.36 10.62
CA PRO A 165 -19.30 8.56 10.03
C PRO A 165 -19.47 8.35 8.53
N ALA A 166 -20.71 8.37 8.05
CA ALA A 166 -21.02 8.12 6.64
C ALA A 166 -22.26 8.90 6.20
N THR A 167 -22.22 9.47 4.99
CA THR A 167 -23.39 10.09 4.34
C THR A 167 -24.26 9.03 3.66
N THR A 168 -25.50 9.39 3.30
CA THR A 168 -26.37 8.51 2.50
C THR A 168 -25.67 8.11 1.20
N GLY A 169 -25.67 6.81 0.89
CA GLY A 169 -25.00 6.26 -0.29
C GLY A 169 -23.52 5.89 -0.07
N SER A 170 -22.93 6.23 1.08
CA SER A 170 -21.53 5.87 1.40
C SER A 170 -21.34 4.42 1.86
N GLY A 171 -22.39 3.58 1.83
CA GLY A 171 -22.30 2.15 2.16
C GLY A 171 -22.50 1.77 3.64
N LYS A 172 -22.99 2.70 4.50
CA LYS A 172 -23.26 2.40 5.92
C LYS A 172 -24.18 1.18 6.11
N THR A 173 -25.25 1.09 5.32
CA THR A 173 -26.21 -0.01 5.39
C THR A 173 -25.56 -1.35 5.00
N THR A 174 -24.71 -1.35 3.97
CA THR A 174 -23.95 -2.54 3.55
C THR A 174 -22.99 -3.01 4.65
N LEU A 175 -22.31 -2.08 5.32
CA LEU A 175 -21.45 -2.44 6.46
C LEU A 175 -22.26 -3.07 7.60
N LEU A 176 -23.44 -2.52 7.93
CA LEU A 176 -24.32 -3.11 8.94
C LEU A 176 -24.79 -4.51 8.52
N GLN A 177 -25.16 -4.71 7.25
CA GLN A 177 -25.51 -6.02 6.71
C GLN A 177 -24.37 -7.04 6.86
N LEU A 178 -23.12 -6.65 6.57
CA LEU A 178 -21.94 -7.51 6.76
C LEU A 178 -21.75 -7.89 8.23
N ILE A 179 -21.91 -6.95 9.16
CA ILE A 179 -21.81 -7.22 10.60
C ILE A 179 -22.90 -8.18 11.06
N VAL A 180 -24.14 -8.00 10.59
CA VAL A 180 -25.23 -8.91 10.94
C VAL A 180 -25.02 -10.29 10.31
N GLN A 181 -24.60 -10.36 9.05
CA GLN A 181 -24.24 -11.63 8.38
C GLN A 181 -23.19 -12.38 9.20
N HIS A 182 -22.12 -11.71 9.60
CA HIS A 182 -21.08 -12.30 10.44
C HIS A 182 -21.63 -12.82 11.77
N ALA A 183 -22.43 -12.02 12.45
CA ALA A 183 -22.99 -12.41 13.73
C ALA A 183 -23.92 -13.61 13.62
N VAL A 184 -24.81 -13.62 12.64
CA VAL A 184 -25.74 -14.71 12.37
C VAL A 184 -24.97 -15.99 12.03
N LYS A 185 -23.95 -15.89 11.15
CA LYS A 185 -23.08 -16.99 10.74
C LYS A 185 -22.37 -17.67 11.93
N PHE A 186 -21.90 -16.88 12.89
CA PHE A 186 -21.17 -17.36 14.06
C PHE A 186 -22.00 -17.46 15.34
N ASN A 187 -23.34 -17.42 15.24
CA ASN A 187 -24.27 -17.48 16.39
C ASN A 187 -23.99 -16.41 17.47
N LEU A 188 -23.56 -15.22 17.07
CA LEU A 188 -23.38 -14.07 17.95
C LEU A 188 -24.70 -13.32 18.10
N PRO A 189 -25.14 -12.99 19.32
CA PRO A 189 -26.34 -12.19 19.53
C PRO A 189 -26.11 -10.77 19.02
N VAL A 190 -27.06 -10.26 18.22
CA VAL A 190 -27.04 -8.87 17.72
C VAL A 190 -28.36 -8.19 18.01
N ILE A 191 -28.25 -6.98 18.56
CA ILE A 191 -29.36 -6.04 18.71
C ILE A 191 -29.07 -4.87 17.77
N LEU A 192 -29.94 -4.67 16.79
CA LEU A 192 -29.87 -3.54 15.87
C LEU A 192 -30.94 -2.52 16.25
N ILE A 193 -30.50 -1.30 16.56
CA ILE A 193 -31.39 -0.17 16.82
C ILE A 193 -31.34 0.75 15.60
N ASP A 194 -32.40 0.74 14.79
CA ASP A 194 -32.53 1.64 13.64
C ASP A 194 -33.45 2.82 13.96
N GLY A 195 -32.86 3.96 14.31
CA GLY A 195 -33.60 5.21 14.55
C GLY A 195 -34.26 5.80 13.30
N LYS A 196 -33.96 5.30 12.10
CA LYS A 196 -34.62 5.74 10.86
C LYS A 196 -35.93 4.99 10.59
N GLY A 197 -36.12 3.82 11.21
CA GLY A 197 -37.28 2.96 10.96
C GLY A 197 -37.37 2.45 9.52
N ALA A 198 -36.23 2.18 8.87
CA ALA A 198 -36.23 1.75 7.47
C ALA A 198 -36.66 0.28 7.36
N ARG A 199 -37.84 0.04 6.79
CA ARG A 199 -38.37 -1.32 6.52
C ARG A 199 -37.38 -2.17 5.73
N ASP A 200 -36.69 -1.58 4.77
CA ASP A 200 -35.66 -2.23 3.96
C ASP A 200 -34.53 -2.84 4.80
N THR A 201 -34.15 -2.18 5.91
CA THR A 201 -33.14 -2.70 6.83
C THR A 201 -33.65 -3.97 7.50
N LEU A 202 -34.88 -3.96 8.02
CA LEU A 202 -35.50 -5.13 8.65
C LEU A 202 -35.67 -6.29 7.67
N GLU A 203 -36.10 -6.01 6.45
CA GLU A 203 -36.26 -7.02 5.40
C GLU A 203 -34.90 -7.65 5.03
N SER A 204 -33.86 -6.83 4.85
CA SER A 204 -32.49 -7.31 4.63
C SER A 204 -32.01 -8.20 5.79
N MET A 205 -32.27 -7.82 7.04
CA MET A 205 -31.88 -8.61 8.20
C MET A 205 -32.60 -9.96 8.23
N ARG A 206 -33.89 -9.99 7.88
CA ARG A 206 -34.68 -11.22 7.78
C ARG A 206 -34.18 -12.14 6.68
N GLU A 207 -33.79 -11.60 5.53
CA GLU A 207 -33.21 -12.37 4.43
C GLU A 207 -31.88 -13.01 4.85
N ILE A 208 -30.98 -12.23 5.46
CA ILE A 208 -29.70 -12.74 5.99
C ILE A 208 -29.95 -13.83 7.03
N ALA A 209 -30.82 -13.59 8.00
CA ALA A 209 -31.09 -14.56 9.05
C ALA A 209 -31.68 -15.87 8.50
N ARG A 210 -32.64 -15.78 7.57
CA ARG A 210 -33.24 -16.95 6.91
C ARG A 210 -32.22 -17.77 6.13
N PHE A 211 -31.24 -17.12 5.49
CA PHE A 211 -30.17 -17.81 4.77
C PHE A 211 -29.37 -18.75 5.70
N TYR A 212 -29.19 -18.38 6.97
CA TYR A 212 -28.52 -19.20 7.99
C TYR A 212 -29.48 -19.89 8.95
N ASP A 213 -30.75 -20.04 8.59
CA ASP A 213 -31.79 -20.69 9.40
C ASP A 213 -31.91 -20.08 10.82
N LYS A 214 -31.90 -18.74 10.90
CA LYS A 214 -32.12 -17.96 12.13
C LYS A 214 -33.39 -17.13 12.05
N GLU A 215 -33.98 -16.90 13.22
CA GLU A 215 -35.15 -16.03 13.38
C GLU A 215 -34.75 -14.60 13.72
N VAL A 216 -35.53 -13.63 13.22
CA VAL A 216 -35.39 -12.21 13.56
C VAL A 216 -36.61 -11.77 14.36
N HIS A 217 -36.36 -11.31 15.57
CA HIS A 217 -37.35 -10.66 16.42
C HIS A 217 -37.27 -9.15 16.23
N ALA A 218 -38.37 -8.52 15.82
CA ALA A 218 -38.44 -7.08 15.59
C ALA A 218 -39.38 -6.40 16.58
N PHE A 219 -38.85 -5.45 17.35
CA PHE A 219 -39.64 -4.55 18.18
C PHE A 219 -39.95 -3.30 17.36
N THR A 220 -41.20 -3.18 16.92
CA THR A 220 -41.70 -2.05 16.11
C THR A 220 -43.06 -1.63 16.63
N ASP A 221 -43.43 -0.37 16.42
CA ASP A 221 -44.75 0.14 16.86
C ASP A 221 -45.93 -0.64 16.26
N ASP A 222 -45.77 -1.12 15.02
CA ASP A 222 -46.78 -1.92 14.31
C ASP A 222 -46.61 -3.45 14.51
N GLY A 223 -45.69 -3.87 15.37
CA GLY A 223 -45.30 -5.27 15.53
C GLY A 223 -46.07 -6.02 16.62
N ASP A 224 -46.05 -7.35 16.55
CA ASP A 224 -46.71 -8.22 17.55
C ASP A 224 -45.93 -8.35 18.87
N MET A 225 -44.64 -8.00 18.88
CA MET A 225 -43.81 -8.07 20.08
C MET A 225 -44.01 -6.85 20.98
N ARG A 226 -44.15 -7.11 22.28
CA ARG A 226 -44.25 -6.09 23.32
C ARG A 226 -42.96 -6.05 24.13
N TYR A 227 -42.48 -4.84 24.42
CA TYR A 227 -41.37 -4.61 25.33
C TYR A 227 -41.86 -3.77 26.51
N ASN A 228 -41.81 -4.31 27.72
CA ASN A 228 -42.10 -3.59 28.94
C ASN A 228 -40.79 -3.45 29.76
N PRO A 229 -40.17 -2.26 29.81
CA PRO A 229 -38.91 -2.07 30.54
C PRO A 229 -39.08 -2.06 32.07
N VAL A 230 -40.31 -2.13 32.58
CA VAL A 230 -40.65 -2.07 34.02
C VAL A 230 -41.11 -3.42 34.58
N GLU A 231 -41.25 -4.43 33.72
CA GLU A 231 -41.56 -5.81 34.14
C GLU A 231 -40.35 -6.49 34.80
#